data_AF-F9XCU4-F1
#
_entry.id   AF-F9XCU4-F1
#
_cell.length_a   1.000
_cell.length_b   1.000
_cell.length_c   1.000
_cell.angle_alpha   90.00
_cell.angle_beta   90.00
_cell.angle_gamma   90.00
#
_symmetry.space_group_name_H-M   'P 1'
#
loop_
_entity.id
_entity.type
_entity.pdbx_description
1 polymer ?
#
loop_
_entity_poly.entity_id
_entity_poly.type
_entity_poly.pdbx_seq_one_letter_code
_entity_poly.pdbx_strand_id
1 'polypeptide(L)'
;KMFIGGLNWETTDQSLKDYFSQFGEVVECTVMRDGQSGRSRGFGFLTFKDPKTVNTVMVKEHSLDGKLIDPKRAIPRDEQERTAKIFVGGVSQEATEQDFKEFFMQFGRVLDATLMMDKDTGRPRGFGFVTFDDEKAVERTLEGPLAILGKGIEVKRAQPR
;
A
#
# COMPACT_ATOMS: atom_id res chain seq x y z
N LYS A 1 -7.39 6.65 -12.09
CA LYS A 1 -6.23 7.20 -11.34
C LYS A 1 -5.69 6.14 -10.40
N MET A 2 -4.37 6.03 -10.30
CA MET A 2 -3.63 5.09 -9.48
C MET A 2 -2.65 5.85 -8.59
N PHE A 3 -2.43 5.32 -7.39
CA PHE A 3 -1.34 5.68 -6.50
C PHE A 3 -0.20 4.70 -6.75
N ILE A 4 1.02 5.19 -6.96
CA ILE A 4 2.20 4.36 -7.15
C ILE A 4 3.13 4.56 -5.96
N GLY A 5 3.14 3.61 -5.04
CA GLY A 5 3.99 3.63 -3.86
C GLY A 5 5.36 3.04 -4.14
N GLY A 6 6.32 3.32 -3.25
CA GLY A 6 7.61 2.64 -3.27
C GLY A 6 8.56 3.09 -4.37
N LEU A 7 8.35 4.24 -5.01
CA LEU A 7 9.25 4.76 -6.05
C LEU A 7 10.68 4.97 -5.51
N ASN A 8 11.66 4.86 -6.40
CA ASN A 8 13.00 5.33 -6.13
C ASN A 8 12.98 6.86 -5.99
N TRP A 9 13.88 7.44 -5.18
CA TRP A 9 13.97 8.89 -5.05
C TRP A 9 14.42 9.58 -6.33
N GLU A 10 15.09 8.84 -7.22
CA GLU A 10 15.54 9.29 -8.53
C GLU A 10 14.45 9.18 -9.60
N THR A 11 13.37 8.44 -9.35
CA THR A 11 12.26 8.29 -10.30
C THR A 11 11.66 9.65 -10.66
N THR A 12 11.46 9.87 -11.95
CA THR A 12 10.90 11.10 -12.53
C THR A 12 9.50 10.88 -13.07
N ASP A 13 8.77 11.96 -13.31
CA ASP A 13 7.44 11.91 -13.94
C ASP A 13 7.53 11.23 -15.32
N GLN A 14 8.62 11.50 -16.04
CA GLN A 14 8.89 10.92 -17.36
C GLN A 14 9.20 9.43 -17.26
N SER A 15 10.15 9.00 -16.40
CA SER A 15 10.48 7.58 -16.27
C SER A 15 9.30 6.74 -15.76
N LEU A 16 8.50 7.30 -14.86
CA LEU A 16 7.25 6.69 -14.40
C LEU A 16 6.22 6.57 -15.53
N LYS A 17 6.04 7.64 -16.32
CA LYS A 17 5.12 7.65 -17.47
C LYS A 17 5.54 6.63 -18.53
N ASP A 18 6.82 6.61 -18.88
CA ASP A 18 7.36 5.71 -19.92
C ASP A 18 7.18 4.26 -19.50
N TYR A 19 7.49 3.93 -18.25
CA TYR A 19 7.29 2.59 -17.72
C TYR A 19 5.82 2.15 -17.78
N PHE A 20 4.87 2.99 -17.37
CA PHE A 20 3.46 2.61 -17.38
C PHE A 20 2.80 2.69 -18.75
N SER A 21 3.38 3.44 -19.69
CA SER A 21 2.86 3.55 -21.06
C SER A 21 2.89 2.23 -21.83
N GLN A 22 3.70 1.25 -21.38
CA GLN A 22 3.70 -0.11 -21.92
C GLN A 22 2.39 -0.88 -21.67
N PHE A 23 1.55 -0.44 -20.72
CA PHE A 23 0.28 -1.07 -20.40
C PHE A 23 -0.92 -0.34 -21.01
N GLY A 24 -0.76 0.92 -21.39
CA GLY A 24 -1.82 1.75 -21.99
C GLY A 24 -1.48 3.23 -21.98
N GLU A 25 -2.29 4.02 -22.68
CA GLU A 25 -2.09 5.47 -22.79
C GLU A 25 -2.23 6.18 -21.43
N VAL A 26 -1.15 6.83 -20.99
CA VAL A 26 -1.10 7.62 -19.75
C VAL A 26 -1.47 9.07 -20.05
N VAL A 27 -2.56 9.54 -19.44
CA VAL A 27 -3.06 10.91 -19.57
C VAL A 27 -2.34 11.84 -18.60
N GLU A 28 -2.14 11.41 -17.36
CA GLU A 28 -1.47 12.18 -16.31
C GLU A 28 -0.49 11.31 -15.56
N CYS A 29 0.66 11.88 -15.20
CA CYS A 29 1.69 11.25 -14.40
C CYS A 29 2.38 12.33 -13.55
N THR A 30 2.52 12.11 -12.25
CA THR A 30 3.18 13.06 -11.36
C THR A 30 3.85 12.33 -10.22
N VAL A 31 5.17 12.51 -10.05
CA VAL A 31 5.90 12.08 -8.86
C VAL A 31 5.77 13.17 -7.80
N MET A 32 5.31 12.80 -6.62
CA MET A 32 5.12 13.75 -5.54
C MET A 32 6.47 14.11 -4.91
N ARG A 33 6.75 15.41 -4.85
CA ARG A 33 8.00 15.96 -4.31
C ARG A 33 7.69 16.86 -3.12
N ASP A 34 8.63 16.95 -2.20
CA ASP A 34 8.59 17.92 -1.12
C ASP A 34 8.77 19.34 -1.69
N GLY A 35 7.90 20.27 -1.28
CA GLY A 35 7.84 21.61 -1.87
C GLY A 35 9.04 22.50 -1.52
N GLN A 36 9.75 22.22 -0.43
CA GLN A 36 10.91 23.01 0.00
C GLN A 36 12.21 22.47 -0.59
N SER A 37 12.41 21.15 -0.53
CA SER A 37 13.66 20.50 -0.96
C SER A 37 13.64 19.97 -2.39
N GLY A 38 12.47 19.87 -3.03
CA GLY A 38 12.30 19.24 -4.35
C GLY A 38 12.53 17.71 -4.36
N ARG A 39 12.83 17.13 -3.19
CA ARG A 39 13.12 15.71 -3.05
C ARG A 39 11.86 14.88 -3.26
N SER A 40 11.99 13.76 -3.98
CA SER A 40 10.90 12.81 -4.16
C SER A 40 10.42 12.27 -2.80
N ARG A 41 9.10 12.23 -2.63
CA ARG A 41 8.44 11.60 -1.48
C ARG A 41 8.34 10.08 -1.64
N GLY A 42 8.87 9.52 -2.73
CA GLY A 42 8.87 8.08 -3.00
C GLY A 42 7.51 7.52 -3.42
N PHE A 43 6.60 8.38 -3.90
CA PHE A 43 5.33 7.96 -4.47
C PHE A 43 4.86 8.94 -5.56
N GLY A 44 3.94 8.49 -6.40
CA GLY A 44 3.35 9.29 -7.47
C GLY A 44 1.90 8.93 -7.75
N PHE A 45 1.28 9.68 -8.65
CA PHE A 45 -0.03 9.39 -9.18
C PHE A 45 0.02 9.25 -10.70
N LEU A 46 -0.78 8.32 -11.21
CA LEU A 46 -0.86 8.00 -12.63
C LEU A 46 -2.33 7.86 -13.04
N THR A 47 -2.72 8.44 -14.17
CA THR A 47 -4.07 8.26 -14.74
C THR A 47 -3.95 7.70 -16.14
N PHE A 48 -4.43 6.47 -16.33
CA PHE A 48 -4.64 5.91 -17.67
C PHE A 48 -5.90 6.48 -18.32
N LYS A 49 -5.90 6.51 -19.65
CA LYS A 49 -7.07 6.85 -20.45
C LYS A 49 -8.16 5.77 -20.35
N ASP A 50 -7.77 4.50 -20.43
CA ASP A 50 -8.67 3.38 -20.23
C ASP A 50 -8.64 2.90 -18.76
N PRO A 51 -9.76 2.97 -18.03
CA PRO A 51 -9.85 2.41 -16.67
C PRO A 51 -9.53 0.92 -16.59
N LYS A 52 -9.71 0.14 -17.67
CA LYS A 52 -9.41 -1.29 -17.68
C LYS A 52 -7.91 -1.57 -17.52
N THR A 53 -7.04 -0.68 -17.98
CA THR A 53 -5.58 -0.81 -17.81
C THR A 53 -5.18 -0.91 -16.34
N VAL A 54 -5.94 -0.27 -15.43
CA VAL A 54 -5.72 -0.36 -13.98
C VAL A 54 -5.80 -1.81 -13.50
N ASN A 55 -6.76 -2.60 -14.00
CA ASN A 55 -6.91 -4.00 -13.58
C ASN A 55 -5.71 -4.84 -14.02
N THR A 56 -5.19 -4.60 -15.22
CA THR A 56 -4.00 -5.29 -15.76
C THR A 56 -2.74 -4.96 -14.96
N VAL A 57 -2.59 -3.71 -14.52
CA VAL A 57 -1.48 -3.28 -13.68
C VAL A 57 -1.58 -3.89 -12.29
N MET A 58 -2.78 -3.93 -11.69
CA MET A 58 -2.95 -4.42 -10.31
C MET A 58 -2.62 -5.91 -10.11
N VAL A 59 -2.62 -6.73 -11.16
CA VAL A 59 -2.36 -8.18 -11.07
C VAL A 59 -0.92 -8.56 -11.41
N LYS A 60 -0.06 -7.58 -11.71
CA LYS A 60 1.35 -7.79 -12.06
C LYS A 60 2.25 -7.21 -10.98
N GLU A 61 3.39 -7.85 -10.77
CA GLU A 61 4.48 -7.24 -10.02
C GLU A 61 5.20 -6.20 -10.88
N HIS A 62 5.61 -5.11 -10.24
CA HIS A 62 6.21 -3.97 -10.92
C HIS A 62 7.53 -3.59 -10.26
N SER A 63 8.53 -3.35 -11.10
CA SER A 63 9.85 -2.87 -10.72
C SER A 63 10.24 -1.71 -11.62
N LEU A 64 10.68 -0.60 -11.01
CA LEU A 64 11.13 0.60 -11.68
C LEU A 64 12.36 1.15 -10.97
N ASP A 65 13.38 1.54 -11.73
CA ASP A 65 14.63 2.12 -11.22
C ASP A 65 15.28 1.26 -10.11
N GLY A 66 15.28 -0.07 -10.32
CA GLY A 66 15.85 -1.06 -9.40
C GLY A 66 15.04 -1.28 -8.12
N LYS A 67 13.82 -0.76 -8.03
CA LYS A 67 12.97 -0.88 -6.84
C LYS A 67 11.61 -1.46 -7.19
N LEU A 68 11.15 -2.40 -6.36
CA LEU A 68 9.76 -2.86 -6.40
C LEU A 68 8.83 -1.70 -6.05
N ILE A 69 7.88 -1.43 -6.94
CA ILE A 69 6.86 -0.41 -6.78
C ILE A 69 5.51 -1.09 -6.52
N ASP A 70 4.62 -0.35 -5.87
CA ASP A 70 3.34 -0.88 -5.38
C ASP A 70 2.18 -0.04 -5.94
N PRO A 71 1.68 -0.38 -7.15
CA PRO A 71 0.55 0.32 -7.77
C PRO A 71 -0.78 -0.07 -7.11
N LYS A 72 -1.48 0.93 -6.58
CA LYS A 72 -2.81 0.78 -5.98
C LYS A 72 -3.82 1.70 -6.65
N ARG A 73 -5.10 1.41 -6.43
CA ARG A 73 -6.16 2.38 -6.76
C ARG A 73 -5.95 3.63 -5.91
N ALA A 74 -6.01 4.79 -6.54
CA ALA A 74 -5.90 6.04 -5.79
C ALA A 74 -7.16 6.23 -4.93
N ILE A 75 -6.96 6.54 -3.65
CA ILE A 75 -8.02 6.95 -2.73
C ILE A 75 -8.21 8.48 -2.90
N PRO A 76 -9.44 8.98 -3.08
CA PRO A 76 -9.74 10.41 -3.08
C PRO A 76 -9.23 11.10 -1.81
N ARG A 77 -8.84 12.38 -1.87
CA ARG A 77 -8.22 13.07 -0.72
C ARG A 77 -9.17 13.18 0.48
N ASP A 78 -10.41 13.50 0.20
CA ASP A 78 -11.54 13.56 1.12
C ASP A 78 -11.85 12.21 1.78
N GLU A 79 -11.60 11.09 1.09
CA GLU A 79 -11.65 9.77 1.71
C GLU A 79 -10.37 9.51 2.53
N GLN A 80 -9.21 9.93 2.04
CA GLN A 80 -7.91 9.75 2.68
C GLN A 80 -7.84 10.37 4.08
N GLU A 81 -8.46 11.54 4.29
CA GLU A 81 -8.52 12.21 5.60
C GLU A 81 -9.31 11.44 6.67
N ARG A 82 -10.19 10.53 6.24
CA ARG A 82 -10.98 9.67 7.14
C ARG A 82 -10.34 8.32 7.38
N THR A 83 -9.30 7.98 6.60
CA THR A 83 -8.65 6.67 6.72
C THR A 83 -7.85 6.58 8.02
N ALA A 84 -7.90 5.40 8.62
CA ALA A 84 -7.19 5.13 9.86
C ALA A 84 -6.25 3.93 9.65
N LYS A 85 -4.98 4.10 9.99
CA LYS A 85 -3.94 3.10 9.76
C LYS A 85 -3.46 2.48 11.08
N ILE A 86 -3.33 1.15 11.08
CA ILE A 86 -2.77 0.38 12.18
C ILE A 86 -1.46 -0.30 11.78
N PHE A 87 -0.59 -0.45 12.76
CA PHE A 87 0.55 -1.35 12.74
C PHE A 87 0.13 -2.66 13.40
N VAL A 88 0.53 -3.77 12.80
CA VAL A 88 0.26 -5.11 13.30
C VAL A 88 1.59 -5.84 13.44
N GLY A 89 1.98 -6.19 14.67
CA GLY A 89 3.17 -6.97 14.99
C GLY A 89 2.82 -8.41 15.41
N GLY A 90 3.83 -9.27 15.47
CA GLY A 90 3.67 -10.65 15.93
C GLY A 90 3.05 -11.60 14.89
N VAL A 91 2.87 -11.16 13.64
CA VAL A 91 2.27 -11.96 12.57
C VAL A 91 3.08 -13.23 12.34
N SER A 92 2.40 -14.34 12.02
CA SER A 92 3.08 -15.60 11.69
C SER A 92 3.90 -15.47 10.40
N GLN A 93 5.03 -16.17 10.31
CA GLN A 93 5.78 -16.28 9.05
C GLN A 93 5.06 -17.15 8.01
N GLU A 94 4.07 -17.91 8.45
CA GLU A 94 3.20 -18.72 7.58
C GLU A 94 2.00 -17.92 7.06
N ALA A 95 1.73 -16.75 7.64
CA ALA A 95 0.61 -15.93 7.22
C ALA A 95 0.88 -15.31 5.85
N THR A 96 -0.09 -15.46 4.94
CA THR A 96 -0.07 -14.78 3.65
C THR A 96 -0.67 -13.39 3.78
N GLU A 97 -0.41 -12.54 2.78
CA GLU A 97 -1.07 -11.23 2.69
C GLU A 97 -2.59 -11.36 2.55
N GLN A 98 -3.07 -12.46 1.95
CA GLN A 98 -4.49 -12.78 1.86
C GLN A 98 -5.07 -13.11 3.24
N ASP A 99 -4.46 -14.01 4.01
CA ASP A 99 -4.91 -14.33 5.38
C ASP A 99 -4.94 -13.07 6.26
N PHE A 100 -3.90 -12.26 6.14
CA PHE A 100 -3.77 -11.00 6.86
C PHE A 100 -4.92 -10.04 6.51
N LYS A 101 -5.18 -9.85 5.22
CA LYS A 101 -6.27 -8.98 4.76
C LYS A 101 -7.64 -9.50 5.17
N GLU A 102 -7.92 -10.77 4.92
CA GLU A 102 -9.21 -11.40 5.25
C GLU A 102 -9.51 -11.33 6.74
N PHE A 103 -8.50 -11.56 7.58
CA PHE A 103 -8.66 -11.41 9.03
C PHE A 103 -9.07 -9.98 9.41
N PHE A 104 -8.45 -8.96 8.84
CA PHE A 104 -8.79 -7.58 9.21
C PHE A 104 -10.10 -7.07 8.62
N MET A 105 -10.60 -7.68 7.53
CA MET A 105 -11.90 -7.34 6.94
C MET A 105 -13.08 -7.57 7.89
N GLN A 106 -12.94 -8.42 8.92
CA GLN A 106 -13.98 -8.61 9.93
C GLN A 106 -14.21 -7.37 10.82
N PHE A 107 -13.20 -6.51 10.96
CA PHE A 107 -13.28 -5.30 11.80
C PHE A 107 -13.74 -4.06 11.02
N GLY A 108 -13.84 -4.13 9.69
CA GLY A 108 -14.22 -2.98 8.87
C GLY A 108 -13.73 -3.11 7.44
N ARG A 109 -14.07 -2.12 6.61
CA ARG A 109 -13.65 -2.11 5.21
C ARG A 109 -12.16 -1.75 5.13
N VAL A 110 -11.36 -2.75 4.79
CA VAL A 110 -9.92 -2.61 4.56
C VAL A 110 -9.69 -1.96 3.19
N LEU A 111 -9.08 -0.78 3.18
CA LEU A 111 -8.65 -0.08 1.97
C LEU A 111 -7.29 -0.59 1.48
N ASP A 112 -6.40 -0.89 2.42
CA ASP A 112 -5.06 -1.40 2.14
C ASP A 112 -4.60 -2.32 3.27
N ALA A 113 -3.97 -3.43 2.93
CA ALA A 113 -3.33 -4.32 3.88
C ALA A 113 -2.01 -4.77 3.26
N THR A 114 -0.91 -4.49 3.96
CA THR A 114 0.43 -4.80 3.48
C THR A 114 1.18 -5.58 4.55
N LEU A 115 1.51 -6.82 4.23
CA LEU A 115 2.36 -7.65 5.08
C LEU A 115 3.82 -7.42 4.67
N MET A 116 4.65 -6.97 5.61
CA MET A 116 6.04 -6.64 5.27
C MET A 116 6.84 -7.91 5.09
N MET A 117 7.27 -8.17 3.86
CA MET A 117 8.11 -9.32 3.51
C MET A 117 9.60 -8.97 3.59
N ASP A 118 10.41 -9.95 3.94
CA ASP A 118 11.85 -9.91 3.86
C ASP A 118 12.28 -10.09 2.41
N LYS A 119 13.15 -9.20 1.92
CA LYS A 119 13.47 -9.13 0.49
C LYS A 119 14.35 -10.27 0.01
N ASP A 120 15.11 -10.89 0.91
CA ASP A 120 16.06 -11.94 0.57
C ASP A 120 15.38 -13.31 0.63
N THR A 121 14.49 -13.50 1.59
CA THR A 121 13.85 -14.79 1.87
C THR A 121 12.41 -14.90 1.36
N GLY A 122 11.78 -13.78 1.02
CA GLY A 122 10.35 -13.72 0.64
C GLY A 122 9.40 -14.01 1.80
N ARG A 123 9.91 -14.16 3.04
CA ARG A 123 9.09 -14.51 4.21
C ARG A 123 8.57 -13.26 4.91
N PRO A 124 7.40 -13.33 5.58
CA PRO A 124 6.91 -12.23 6.40
C PRO A 124 7.92 -11.87 7.49
N ARG A 125 8.19 -10.58 7.65
CA ARG A 125 9.03 -10.02 8.73
C ARG A 125 8.36 -10.05 10.10
N GLY A 126 7.16 -10.63 10.18
CA GLY A 126 6.35 -10.70 11.39
C GLY A 126 5.58 -9.43 11.72
N PHE A 127 5.47 -8.50 10.78
CA PHE A 127 4.64 -7.31 10.95
C PHE A 127 4.04 -6.82 9.63
N GLY A 128 2.97 -6.05 9.72
CA GLY A 128 2.26 -5.47 8.59
C GLY A 128 1.54 -4.19 8.97
N PHE A 129 0.88 -3.60 7.98
CA PHE A 129 0.05 -2.43 8.15
C PHE A 129 -1.32 -2.66 7.53
N VAL A 130 -2.35 -2.13 8.18
CA VAL A 130 -3.72 -2.14 7.63
C VAL A 130 -4.26 -0.73 7.68
N THR A 131 -4.87 -0.30 6.59
CA THR A 131 -5.55 0.97 6.44
C THR A 131 -7.03 0.70 6.27
N PHE A 132 -7.84 1.20 7.20
CA PHE A 132 -9.30 1.17 7.15
C PHE A 132 -9.86 2.47 6.57
N ASP A 133 -11.09 2.41 6.09
CA ASP A 133 -11.84 3.59 5.66
C ASP A 133 -12.44 4.42 6.82
N ASP A 134 -12.46 3.86 8.02
CA ASP A 134 -13.04 4.47 9.23
C ASP A 134 -12.22 4.14 10.49
N GLU A 135 -12.21 5.08 11.44
CA GLU A 135 -11.49 4.97 12.71
C GLU A 135 -12.12 3.94 13.66
N LYS A 136 -13.43 3.71 13.56
CA LYS A 136 -14.14 2.69 14.38
C LYS A 136 -13.61 1.28 14.13
N ALA A 137 -13.09 1.01 12.93
CA ALA A 137 -12.45 -0.27 12.65
C ALA A 137 -11.17 -0.44 13.47
N VAL A 138 -10.41 0.64 13.67
CA VAL A 138 -9.20 0.62 14.50
C VAL A 138 -9.55 0.37 15.97
N GLU A 139 -10.58 1.01 16.50
CA GLU A 139 -11.02 0.78 17.88
C GLU A 139 -11.35 -0.70 18.13
N ARG A 140 -12.12 -1.32 17.23
CA ARG A 140 -12.43 -2.75 17.31
C ARG A 140 -11.20 -3.65 17.24
N THR A 141 -10.15 -3.27 16.49
CA THR A 141 -8.89 -4.03 16.46
C THR A 141 -8.06 -3.91 17.74
N LEU A 142 -8.37 -2.95 18.61
CA LEU A 142 -7.70 -2.76 19.90
C LEU A 142 -8.48 -3.43 21.05
N GLU A 143 -9.68 -3.92 20.79
CA GLU A 143 -10.54 -4.62 21.74
C GLU A 143 -10.11 -6.08 21.92
N GLY A 144 -9.08 -6.27 22.74
CA GLY A 144 -8.68 -7.60 23.23
C GLY A 144 -7.60 -8.30 22.41
N PRO A 145 -7.23 -9.53 22.83
CA PRO A 145 -6.17 -10.28 22.18
C PRO A 145 -6.64 -10.79 20.81
N LEU A 146 -5.85 -10.50 19.79
CA LEU A 146 -6.08 -10.97 18.42
C LEU A 146 -5.07 -12.07 18.08
N ALA A 147 -5.45 -12.98 17.20
CA ALA A 147 -4.56 -14.03 16.69
C ALA A 147 -4.84 -14.33 15.22
N ILE A 148 -3.78 -14.44 14.43
CA ILE A 148 -3.82 -14.88 13.02
C ILE A 148 -3.14 -16.24 12.94
N LEU A 149 -3.82 -17.22 12.37
CA LEU A 149 -3.36 -18.62 12.28
C LEU A 149 -2.95 -19.20 13.66
N GLY A 150 -3.70 -18.87 14.71
CA GLY A 150 -3.43 -19.32 16.08
C GLY A 150 -2.24 -18.64 16.78
N LYS A 151 -1.52 -17.73 16.09
CA LYS A 151 -0.46 -16.93 16.70
C LYS A 151 -0.97 -15.56 17.11
N GLY A 152 -0.72 -15.19 18.37
CA GLY A 152 -1.10 -13.88 18.90
C GLY A 152 -0.44 -12.73 18.15
N ILE A 153 -1.22 -11.71 17.81
CA ILE A 153 -0.76 -10.48 17.16
C ILE A 153 -0.90 -9.29 18.09
N GLU A 154 -0.10 -8.26 17.87
CA GLU A 154 -0.17 -6.99 18.59
C GLU A 154 -0.61 -5.88 17.62
N VAL A 155 -1.69 -5.18 17.92
CA VAL A 155 -2.19 -4.07 17.10
C VAL A 155 -1.92 -2.74 17.81
N LYS A 156 -1.39 -1.78 17.06
CA LYS A 156 -1.14 -0.40 17.52
C LYS A 156 -1.59 0.58 16.46
N ARG A 157 -1.98 1.79 16.86
CA ARG A 157 -2.17 2.91 15.91
C ARG A 157 -0.85 3.17 15.19
N ALA A 158 -0.87 3.26 13.86
CA ALA A 158 0.35 3.48 13.09
C ALA A 158 0.88 4.90 13.38
N GLN A 159 2.16 5.01 13.73
CA GLN A 159 2.80 6.30 13.87
C GLN A 159 3.31 6.79 12.50
N PRO A 160 3.15 8.09 12.18
CA PRO A 160 3.83 8.68 11.04
C PRO A 160 5.35 8.51 11.22
N ARG A 161 6.05 8.18 10.13
CA ARG A 161 7.51 8.19 10.07
C ARG A 161 8.03 9.60 9.78
#